data_AF-A0A7C6NN46-F1
#
_entry.id   AF-A0A7C6NN46-F1
#
_cell.length_a   1.000
_cell.length_b   1.000
_cell.length_c   1.000
_cell.angle_alpha   90.00
_cell.angle_beta   90.00
_cell.angle_gamma   90.00
#
_symmetry.space_group_name_H-M   'P 1'
#
loop_
_entity.id
_entity.type
_entity.pdbx_description
1 polymer ?
#
loop_
_entity_poly.entity_id
_entity_poly.type
_entity_poly.pdbx_seq_one_letter_code
_entity_poly.pdbx_strand_id
1 'polypeptide(L)'
;MKKACLLLLSLVIVFCTSCSIFAATDEGFVFKTIKGRVRSFGTEPRLLYVFLAENNKDLYILKGDMTKEISRIRKHSLLITGKFTGSNLEILDYDVVNEKVDGKDVFIGEVYSNGEDIFLLRRTQEVVKITKGLTDREVGHKCLVRGYYRKTGEYTGEMEVLDIVIIK
;
A
#
# COMPACT_ATOMS: atom_id res chain seq x y z
N MET A 1 5.73 -18.39 59.87
CA MET A 1 6.35 -17.21 59.23
C MET A 1 6.83 -17.45 57.80
N LYS A 2 7.49 -18.58 57.47
CA LYS A 2 8.00 -18.85 56.10
C LYS A 2 6.93 -18.96 55.00
N LYS A 3 5.76 -19.55 55.30
CA LYS A 3 4.66 -19.75 54.32
C LYS A 3 3.95 -18.45 53.91
N ALA A 4 3.79 -17.50 54.84
CA ALA A 4 3.19 -16.20 54.57
C ALA A 4 4.09 -15.32 53.68
N CYS A 5 5.41 -15.41 53.87
CA CYS A 5 6.38 -14.70 53.05
C CYS A 5 6.40 -15.20 51.60
N LEU A 6 6.24 -16.52 51.41
CA LEU A 6 6.17 -17.15 50.09
C LEU A 6 4.90 -16.77 49.33
N LEU A 7 3.76 -16.69 50.03
CA LEU A 7 2.50 -16.18 49.47
C LEU A 7 2.63 -14.72 49.04
N LEU A 8 3.25 -13.89 49.87
CA LEU A 8 3.46 -12.47 49.57
C LEU A 8 4.38 -12.29 48.35
N LEU A 9 5.44 -13.09 48.24
CA LEU A 9 6.33 -13.11 47.08
C LEU A 9 5.60 -13.57 45.80
N SER A 10 4.76 -14.61 45.88
CA SER A 10 3.96 -15.03 44.73
C SER A 10 2.94 -13.96 44.29
N LEU A 11 2.37 -13.22 45.25
CA LEU A 11 1.43 -12.13 44.96
C LEU A 11 2.14 -10.95 44.28
N VAL A 12 3.34 -10.59 44.75
CA VAL A 12 4.19 -9.55 44.14
C VAL A 12 4.62 -9.96 42.74
N ILE A 13 4.99 -11.22 42.52
CA ILE A 13 5.32 -11.70 41.17
C ILE A 13 4.10 -11.58 40.26
N VAL A 14 2.91 -12.00 40.68
CA VAL A 14 1.68 -11.85 39.88
C VAL A 14 1.36 -10.38 39.58
N PHE A 15 1.60 -9.47 40.54
CA PHE A 15 1.43 -8.02 40.35
C PHE A 15 2.51 -7.39 39.45
N CYS A 16 3.72 -7.95 39.44
CA CYS A 16 4.82 -7.51 38.57
C CYS A 16 4.75 -8.15 37.17
N THR A 17 4.12 -9.33 37.03
CA THR A 17 3.95 -10.06 35.77
C THR A 17 2.57 -9.89 35.15
N SER A 18 1.63 -9.20 35.82
CA SER A 18 0.54 -8.52 35.13
C SER A 18 1.15 -7.38 34.33
N CYS A 19 1.88 -7.75 33.27
CA CYS A 19 2.16 -6.88 32.15
C CYS A 19 0.80 -6.29 31.78
N SER A 20 0.64 -5.01 32.08
CA SER A 20 -0.43 -4.22 31.52
C SER A 20 -0.44 -4.52 30.02
N ILE A 21 -1.40 -5.33 29.57
CA ILE A 21 -1.84 -5.27 28.19
C ILE A 21 -2.50 -3.90 28.14
N PHE A 22 -1.69 -2.87 27.94
CA PHE A 22 -2.17 -1.58 27.52
C PHE A 22 -2.82 -1.87 26.17
N ALA A 23 -4.12 -2.12 26.18
CA ALA A 23 -4.96 -1.72 25.07
C ALA A 23 -4.62 -0.25 24.88
N ALA A 24 -3.97 0.08 23.77
CA ALA A 24 -3.69 1.45 23.41
C ALA A 24 -5.04 2.17 23.37
N THR A 25 -5.39 2.82 24.48
CA THR A 25 -6.45 3.82 24.53
C THR A 25 -5.88 5.07 23.90
N ASP A 26 -5.73 5.03 22.59
CA ASP A 26 -5.62 6.22 21.77
C ASP A 26 -6.72 6.11 20.73
N GLU A 27 -7.85 6.75 21.03
CA GLU A 27 -8.87 7.13 20.05
C GLU A 27 -8.33 8.16 19.04
N GLY A 28 -7.04 8.51 19.14
CA GLY A 28 -6.32 9.31 18.16
C GLY A 28 -6.03 8.52 16.90
N PHE A 29 -6.46 9.04 15.77
CA PHE A 29 -5.92 8.66 14.48
C PHE A 29 -4.93 9.72 13.99
N VAL A 30 -3.99 9.31 13.16
CA VAL A 30 -3.06 10.21 12.48
C VAL A 30 -3.15 9.98 10.98
N PHE A 31 -3.14 11.05 10.20
CA PHE A 31 -2.92 10.95 8.77
C PHE A 31 -1.43 10.99 8.48
N LYS A 32 -0.95 10.00 7.75
CA LYS A 32 0.46 9.90 7.38
C LYS A 32 0.59 9.31 5.99
N THR A 33 1.66 9.68 5.32
CA THR A 33 2.13 9.01 4.11
C THR A 33 3.37 8.19 4.45
N ILE A 34 3.36 6.89 4.14
CA ILE A 34 4.48 5.98 4.36
C ILE A 34 4.84 5.21 3.11
N LYS A 35 6.14 4.94 2.95
CA LYS A 35 6.67 4.05 1.93
C LYS A 35 6.85 2.65 2.49
N GLY A 36 6.51 1.63 1.71
CA GLY A 36 6.56 0.24 2.17
C GLY A 36 6.06 -0.76 1.14
N ARG A 37 5.85 -2.00 1.57
CA ARG A 37 5.33 -3.09 0.72
C ARG A 37 4.21 -3.84 1.41
N VAL A 38 3.28 -4.35 0.62
CA VAL A 38 2.21 -5.22 1.10
C VAL A 38 2.72 -6.65 1.25
N ARG A 39 2.43 -7.26 2.39
CA ARG A 39 2.62 -8.69 2.68
C ARG A 39 1.28 -9.32 3.01
N SER A 40 1.18 -10.62 2.79
CA SER A 40 0.02 -11.41 3.15
C SER A 40 0.44 -12.50 4.12
N PHE A 41 -0.36 -12.70 5.17
CA PHE A 41 -0.17 -13.75 6.16
C PHE A 41 -1.41 -14.66 6.19
N GLY A 42 -1.19 -15.95 6.41
CA GLY A 42 -2.25 -16.96 6.39
C GLY A 42 -2.54 -17.53 5.00
N THR A 43 -3.61 -18.31 4.92
CA THR A 43 -4.11 -18.97 3.70
C THR A 43 -5.58 -18.66 3.51
N GLU A 44 -6.10 -18.83 2.29
CA GLU A 44 -7.52 -18.66 2.04
C GLU A 44 -8.37 -19.60 2.91
N PRO A 45 -9.53 -19.15 3.43
CA PRO A 45 -10.17 -17.84 3.20
C PRO A 45 -9.72 -16.74 4.17
N ARG A 46 -8.80 -17.01 5.11
CA ARG A 46 -8.38 -16.10 6.19
C ARG A 46 -7.04 -15.46 5.88
N LEU A 47 -6.98 -14.72 4.78
CA LEU A 47 -5.78 -13.99 4.36
C LEU A 47 -5.75 -12.59 4.99
N LEU A 48 -4.67 -12.28 5.72
CA LEU A 48 -4.45 -10.97 6.33
C LEU A 48 -3.44 -10.17 5.49
N TYR A 49 -3.85 -9.00 5.01
CA TYR A 49 -2.95 -8.06 4.34
C TYR A 49 -2.36 -7.07 5.32
N VAL A 50 -1.04 -6.92 5.27
CA VAL A 50 -0.27 -6.06 6.17
C VAL A 50 0.68 -5.22 5.34
N PHE A 51 0.81 -3.94 5.69
CA PHE A 51 1.79 -3.04 5.11
C PHE A 51 3.03 -2.98 6.00
N LEU A 52 4.18 -3.32 5.43
CA LEU A 52 5.48 -3.23 6.10
C LEU A 52 6.17 -1.94 5.66
N ALA A 53 6.34 -1.00 6.59
CA ALA A 53 7.02 0.27 6.33
C ALA A 53 8.54 0.04 6.15
N GLU A 54 9.14 0.66 5.13
CA GLU A 54 10.56 0.43 4.77
C GLU A 54 11.54 0.92 5.86
N ASN A 55 11.27 2.06 6.49
CA ASN A 55 12.24 2.71 7.38
C ASN A 55 12.17 2.23 8.84
N ASN A 56 10.98 1.88 9.32
CA ASN A 56 10.75 1.64 10.75
C ASN A 56 10.44 0.18 11.09
N LYS A 57 10.32 -0.70 10.07
CA LYS A 57 9.84 -2.09 10.23
C LYS A 57 8.45 -2.23 10.88
N ASP A 58 7.74 -1.12 11.09
CA ASP A 58 6.37 -1.12 11.56
C ASP A 58 5.47 -1.90 10.61
N LEU A 59 4.55 -2.67 11.19
CA LEU A 59 3.57 -3.48 10.49
C LEU A 59 2.18 -2.92 10.75
N TYR A 60 1.45 -2.60 9.68
CA TYR A 60 0.10 -2.07 9.77
C TYR A 60 -0.89 -3.00 9.08
N ILE A 61 -1.93 -3.42 9.79
CA ILE A 61 -3.02 -4.22 9.24
C ILE A 61 -3.85 -3.33 8.30
N LEU A 62 -3.98 -3.75 7.05
CA LEU A 62 -4.71 -3.00 6.05
C LEU A 62 -6.22 -3.17 6.23
N LYS A 63 -6.94 -2.05 6.18
CA LYS A 63 -8.40 -1.94 6.33
C LYS A 63 -9.00 -1.09 5.20
N GLY A 64 -10.30 -1.24 5.00
CA GLY A 64 -11.07 -0.49 3.99
C GLY A 64 -11.03 -1.12 2.59
N ASP A 65 -11.82 -0.53 1.69
CA ASP A 65 -12.14 -1.10 0.38
C ASP A 65 -10.93 -1.23 -0.55
N MET A 66 -9.99 -0.28 -0.47
CA MET A 66 -8.78 -0.28 -1.28
C MET A 66 -7.81 -1.42 -0.94
N THR A 67 -8.03 -2.17 0.15
CA THR A 67 -7.16 -3.29 0.55
C THR A 67 -7.06 -4.35 -0.55
N LYS A 68 -8.20 -4.70 -1.17
CA LYS A 68 -8.25 -5.68 -2.27
C LYS A 68 -7.49 -5.16 -3.49
N GLU A 69 -7.66 -3.87 -3.78
CA GLU A 69 -7.01 -3.17 -4.88
C GLU A 69 -5.48 -3.26 -4.77
N ILE A 70 -4.93 -2.78 -3.66
CA ILE A 70 -3.47 -2.74 -3.44
C ILE A 70 -2.84 -4.14 -3.28
N SER A 71 -3.63 -5.13 -2.84
CA SER A 71 -3.15 -6.50 -2.69
C SER A 71 -2.70 -7.14 -4.01
N ARG A 72 -3.25 -6.67 -5.15
CA ARG A 72 -2.90 -7.16 -6.49
C ARG A 72 -1.52 -6.66 -6.93
N ILE A 73 -1.12 -5.50 -6.44
CA ILE A 73 0.17 -4.86 -6.74
C ILE A 73 1.20 -5.04 -5.63
N ARG A 74 0.98 -5.97 -4.70
CA ARG A 74 1.83 -6.24 -3.51
C ARG A 74 3.32 -6.51 -3.78
N LYS A 75 3.69 -6.79 -5.03
CA LYS A 75 5.09 -6.98 -5.45
C LYS A 75 5.87 -5.66 -5.52
N HIS A 76 5.17 -4.53 -5.63
CA HIS A 76 5.76 -3.20 -5.79
C HIS A 76 5.91 -2.47 -4.46
N SER A 77 6.89 -1.56 -4.39
CA SER A 77 6.96 -0.59 -3.30
C SER A 77 5.91 0.50 -3.53
N LEU A 78 5.14 0.79 -2.50
CA LEU A 78 4.02 1.73 -2.55
C LEU A 78 4.28 2.88 -1.58
N LEU A 79 3.80 4.05 -1.98
CA LEU A 79 3.58 5.18 -1.10
C LEU A 79 2.10 5.17 -0.73
N ILE A 80 1.77 4.93 0.54
CA ILE A 80 0.38 4.89 1.03
C ILE A 80 0.13 6.07 1.95
N THR A 81 -0.91 6.83 1.64
CA THR A 81 -1.50 7.82 2.53
C THR A 81 -2.76 7.24 3.15
N GLY A 82 -2.86 7.30 4.47
CA GLY A 82 -4.01 6.71 5.15
C GLY A 82 -4.22 7.22 6.56
N LYS A 83 -5.29 6.73 7.16
CA LYS A 83 -5.67 6.93 8.56
C LYS A 83 -5.07 5.79 9.40
N PHE A 84 -4.18 6.14 10.32
CA PHE A 84 -3.51 5.21 11.21
C PHE A 84 -4.18 5.23 12.58
N THR A 85 -4.64 4.08 13.06
CA THR A 85 -5.24 3.92 14.38
C THR A 85 -4.66 2.68 15.05
N GLY A 86 -3.72 2.89 15.98
CA GLY A 86 -2.87 1.83 16.51
C GLY A 86 -2.14 1.10 15.38
N SER A 87 -2.33 -0.23 15.30
CA SER A 87 -1.76 -1.05 14.23
C SER A 87 -2.62 -1.14 12.97
N ASN A 88 -3.74 -0.43 12.87
CA ASN A 88 -4.60 -0.43 11.68
C ASN A 88 -4.25 0.73 10.75
N LEU A 89 -4.30 0.44 9.44
CA LEU A 89 -4.15 1.41 8.35
C LEU A 89 -5.35 1.32 7.43
N GLU A 90 -6.19 2.35 7.45
CA GLU A 90 -7.25 2.56 6.46
C GLU A 90 -6.71 3.44 5.33
N ILE A 91 -6.66 2.89 4.13
CA ILE A 91 -6.03 3.53 2.96
C ILE A 91 -6.95 4.62 2.41
N LEU A 92 -6.41 5.82 2.22
CA LEU A 92 -7.11 6.93 1.56
C LEU A 92 -6.60 7.14 0.13
N ASP A 93 -5.29 7.07 -0.05
CA ASP A 93 -4.63 7.22 -1.33
C ASP A 93 -3.35 6.39 -1.38
N TYR A 94 -2.91 6.05 -2.57
CA TYR A 94 -1.66 5.35 -2.79
C TYR A 94 -1.10 5.62 -4.19
N ASP A 95 0.22 5.57 -4.29
CA ASP A 95 0.95 5.54 -5.57
C ASP A 95 2.02 4.46 -5.52
N VAL A 96 2.51 4.04 -6.68
CA VAL A 96 3.68 3.19 -6.78
C VAL A 96 4.92 4.06 -6.69
N VAL A 97 5.87 3.66 -5.84
CA VAL A 97 7.16 4.34 -5.85
C VAL A 97 7.86 3.96 -7.15
N ASN A 98 8.11 4.96 -8.00
CA ASN A 98 8.82 4.77 -9.25
C ASN A 98 10.33 4.59 -8.98
N GLU A 99 10.68 3.48 -8.34
CA GLU A 99 12.03 2.93 -8.39
C GLU A 99 12.14 2.23 -9.74
N LYS A 100 12.87 2.82 -10.70
CA LYS A 100 13.08 2.20 -12.02
C LYS A 100 13.43 0.73 -11.86
N VAL A 101 12.52 -0.18 -12.20
CA VAL A 101 12.76 -1.62 -12.13
C VAL A 101 13.40 -2.00 -13.45
N ASP A 102 14.67 -2.40 -13.44
CA ASP A 102 15.43 -2.73 -14.65
C ASP A 102 15.45 -1.59 -15.68
N GLY A 103 15.50 -0.35 -15.20
CA GLY A 103 15.46 0.85 -16.05
C GLY A 103 14.09 1.20 -16.62
N LYS A 104 13.01 0.52 -16.20
CA LYS A 104 11.62 0.81 -16.62
C LYS A 104 10.87 1.57 -15.54
N ASP A 105 10.06 2.51 -15.99
CA ASP A 105 9.15 3.27 -15.13
C ASP A 105 7.89 2.45 -14.88
N VAL A 106 7.36 2.57 -13.66
CA VAL A 106 6.11 1.93 -13.25
C VAL A 106 5.13 3.01 -12.83
N PHE A 107 3.98 3.04 -13.48
CA PHE A 107 2.90 3.98 -13.17
C PHE A 107 1.60 3.28 -12.88
N ILE A 108 0.79 3.94 -12.07
CA ILE A 108 -0.61 3.61 -11.88
C ILE A 108 -1.47 4.76 -12.38
N GLY A 109 -2.56 4.42 -13.05
CA GLY A 109 -3.49 5.39 -13.57
C GLY A 109 -4.71 4.74 -14.18
N GLU A 110 -5.67 5.56 -14.57
CA GLU A 110 -6.85 5.13 -15.31
C GLU A 110 -6.64 5.35 -16.80
N VAL A 111 -7.10 4.39 -17.61
CA VAL A 111 -6.89 4.42 -19.05
C VAL A 111 -8.08 5.07 -19.75
N TYR A 112 -7.81 6.01 -20.63
CA TYR A 112 -8.79 6.73 -21.45
C TYR A 112 -8.43 6.61 -22.93
N SER A 113 -9.42 6.77 -23.81
CA SER A 113 -9.23 6.83 -25.25
C SER A 113 -10.05 7.99 -25.81
N ASN A 114 -9.49 8.68 -26.80
CA ASN A 114 -10.23 9.66 -27.60
C ASN A 114 -10.66 9.10 -28.97
N GLY A 115 -10.49 7.79 -29.20
CA GLY A 115 -10.78 7.09 -30.44
C GLY A 115 -9.59 6.93 -31.39
N GLU A 116 -8.54 7.74 -31.23
CA GLU A 116 -7.30 7.65 -32.03
C GLU A 116 -6.10 7.26 -31.15
N ASP A 117 -6.02 7.85 -29.97
CA ASP A 117 -4.94 7.70 -29.01
C ASP A 117 -5.45 7.18 -27.66
N ILE A 118 -4.59 6.41 -27.00
CA ILE A 118 -4.81 5.91 -25.64
C ILE A 118 -3.96 6.73 -24.67
N PHE A 119 -4.54 7.07 -23.52
CA PHE A 119 -3.91 7.86 -22.48
C PHE A 119 -4.03 7.15 -21.14
N LEU A 120 -3.02 7.29 -20.30
CA LEU A 120 -3.05 6.94 -18.88
C LEU A 120 -3.07 8.23 -18.07
N LEU A 121 -4.13 8.45 -17.31
CA LEU A 121 -4.22 9.54 -16.34
C LEU A 121 -3.72 9.05 -14.99
N ARG A 122 -2.56 9.57 -14.57
CA ARG A 122 -1.98 9.28 -13.25
C ARG A 122 -2.74 10.04 -12.17
N ARG A 123 -2.70 9.52 -10.93
CA ARG A 123 -3.24 10.26 -9.76
C ARG A 123 -2.54 11.60 -9.53
N THR A 124 -1.28 11.73 -9.95
CA THR A 124 -0.51 12.99 -9.94
C THR A 124 -0.99 14.02 -10.97
N GLN A 125 -2.13 13.78 -11.63
CA GLN A 125 -2.70 14.58 -12.72
C GLN A 125 -1.84 14.66 -13.98
N GLU A 126 -0.85 13.80 -14.11
CA GLU A 126 -0.07 13.68 -15.33
C GLU A 126 -0.82 12.85 -16.37
N VAL A 127 -0.88 13.35 -17.59
CA VAL A 127 -1.46 12.67 -18.76
C VAL A 127 -0.34 12.03 -19.56
N VAL A 128 -0.34 10.70 -19.63
CA VAL A 128 0.68 9.94 -20.36
C VAL A 128 0.06 9.33 -21.62
N LYS A 129 0.47 9.80 -22.80
CA LYS A 129 0.06 9.19 -24.06
C LYS A 129 0.75 7.82 -24.23
N ILE A 130 -0.02 6.79 -24.52
CA ILE A 130 0.47 5.45 -24.71
C ILE A 130 0.76 5.22 -26.19
N THR A 131 2.03 5.09 -26.52
CA THR A 131 2.48 4.93 -27.91
C THR A 131 2.43 3.48 -28.37
N LYS A 132 2.46 2.54 -27.43
CA LYS A 132 2.39 1.09 -27.68
C LYS A 132 2.07 0.33 -26.39
N GLY A 133 1.43 -0.84 -26.54
CA GLY A 133 1.30 -1.86 -25.49
C GLY A 133 -0.07 -1.93 -24.80
N LEU A 134 -0.83 -0.83 -24.79
CA LEU A 134 -2.25 -0.84 -24.40
C LEU A 134 -3.16 -0.80 -25.62
N THR A 135 -4.39 -1.27 -25.44
CA THR A 135 -5.45 -1.28 -26.45
C THR A 135 -6.75 -0.73 -25.85
N ASP A 136 -7.78 -0.56 -26.68
CA ASP A 136 -9.09 -0.09 -26.20
C ASP A 136 -9.75 -1.02 -25.19
N ARG A 137 -9.28 -2.27 -25.04
CA ARG A 137 -9.78 -3.22 -24.03
C ARG A 137 -9.49 -2.78 -22.60
N GLU A 138 -8.47 -1.95 -22.42
CA GLU A 138 -8.06 -1.46 -21.11
C GLU A 138 -8.76 -0.15 -20.72
N VAL A 139 -9.50 0.49 -21.64
CA VAL A 139 -10.17 1.78 -21.41
C VAL A 139 -11.22 1.68 -20.29
N GLY A 140 -11.22 2.67 -19.40
CA GLY A 140 -12.07 2.71 -18.20
C GLY A 140 -11.56 1.83 -17.05
N HIS A 141 -10.43 1.15 -17.22
CA HIS A 141 -9.78 0.41 -16.15
C HIS A 141 -8.64 1.21 -15.51
N LYS A 142 -8.51 1.09 -14.19
CA LYS A 142 -7.29 1.43 -13.49
C LYS A 142 -6.26 0.33 -13.73
N CYS A 143 -5.06 0.72 -14.13
CA CYS A 143 -3.99 -0.19 -14.53
C CYS A 143 -2.68 0.20 -13.84
N LEU A 144 -1.91 -0.82 -13.46
CA LEU A 144 -0.47 -0.68 -13.24
C LEU A 144 0.23 -0.99 -14.56
N VAL A 145 0.99 -0.04 -15.07
CA VAL A 145 1.77 -0.20 -16.31
C VAL A 145 3.26 -0.11 -16.02
N ARG A 146 4.05 -0.93 -16.71
CA ARG A 146 5.51 -0.88 -16.69
C ARG A 146 6.03 -0.68 -18.10
N GLY A 147 7.00 0.20 -18.28
CA GLY A 147 7.45 0.55 -19.62
C GLY A 147 8.54 1.61 -19.69
N TYR A 148 8.78 2.11 -20.90
CA TYR A 148 9.70 3.21 -21.13
C TYR A 148 8.93 4.51 -21.18
N TYR A 149 9.16 5.39 -20.20
CA TYR A 149 8.51 6.68 -20.14
C TYR A 149 9.46 7.80 -20.57
N ARG A 150 8.90 8.76 -21.31
CA ARG A 150 9.55 9.99 -21.70
C ARG A 150 8.67 11.17 -21.32
N LYS A 151 9.19 12.04 -20.45
CA LYS A 151 8.54 13.32 -20.13
C LYS A 151 8.56 14.23 -21.36
N THR A 152 7.42 14.80 -21.73
CA THR A 152 7.28 15.69 -22.90
C THR A 152 6.83 17.10 -22.52
N GLY A 153 6.27 17.28 -21.33
CA GLY A 153 5.89 18.58 -20.76
C GLY A 153 5.77 18.51 -19.24
N GLU A 154 5.24 19.56 -18.62
CA GLU A 154 5.13 19.65 -17.14
C GLU A 154 4.25 18.54 -16.56
N TYR A 155 3.06 18.36 -17.17
CA TYR A 155 2.03 17.38 -16.81
C TYR A 155 1.72 16.40 -17.94
N THR A 156 2.65 16.26 -18.89
CA THR A 156 2.48 15.39 -20.05
C THR A 156 3.72 14.54 -20.29
N GLY A 157 3.46 13.33 -20.77
CA GLY A 157 4.51 12.42 -21.21
C GLY A 157 4.01 11.37 -22.18
N GLU A 158 4.94 10.53 -22.61
CA GLU A 158 4.67 9.41 -23.51
C GLU A 158 5.26 8.13 -22.92
N MET A 159 4.61 6.99 -23.17
CA MET A 159 5.06 5.71 -22.67
C MET A 159 4.84 4.57 -23.66
N GLU A 160 5.89 3.77 -23.87
CA GLU A 160 5.77 2.43 -24.45
C GLU A 160 5.58 1.42 -23.31
N VAL A 161 4.40 0.81 -23.24
CA VAL A 161 4.04 -0.17 -22.21
C VAL A 161 4.51 -1.56 -22.61
N LEU A 162 5.12 -2.26 -21.66
CA LEU A 162 5.64 -3.61 -21.82
C LEU A 162 4.82 -4.62 -21.04
N ASP A 163 4.35 -4.23 -19.85
CA ASP A 163 3.55 -5.08 -18.98
C ASP A 163 2.42 -4.28 -18.36
N ILE A 164 1.30 -4.96 -18.12
CA ILE A 164 0.10 -4.40 -17.52
C ILE A 164 -0.48 -5.33 -16.46
N VAL A 165 -0.97 -4.74 -15.38
CA VAL A 165 -1.86 -5.39 -14.42
C VAL A 165 -3.12 -4.55 -14.26
N ILE A 166 -4.28 -5.14 -14.53
CA ILE A 166 -5.58 -4.47 -14.32
C ILE A 166 -5.94 -4.51 -12.83
N ILE A 167 -6.28 -3.35 -12.30
CA ILE A 167 -6.62 -3.11 -10.91
C ILE A 167 -8.12 -2.73 -10.84
N LYS A 168 -9.00 -3.74 -10.70
CA LYS A 168 -10.44 -3.55 -10.47
C LYS A 168 -10.79 -3.10 -9.05
#